data_AF-A0A2N0B8Q3-F1
#
_entry.id   AF-A0A2N0B8Q3-F1
#
_cell.length_a   1.000
_cell.length_b   1.000
_cell.length_c   1.000
_cell.angle_alpha   90.00
_cell.angle_beta   90.00
_cell.angle_gamma   90.00
#
_symmetry.space_group_name_H-M   'P 1'
#
loop_
_entity.id
_entity.type
_entity.pdbx_description
1 polymer ?
#
loop_
_entity_poly.entity_id
_entity_poly.type
_entity_poly.pdbx_seq_one_letter_code
_entity_poly.pdbx_strand_id
1 'polypeptide(L)'
;MPNLRNKIPQPLAQEFIKTIRLLAMSGKKNFRKYLIDPLTYAGWEKEKSHSAQSAAKIIDKIQSDSQDPAYVHTIGLNCKRLVSHSLGENLSAVGDSCIFFLEKIQEQDAVAESPEAADFFSVIEKPLSEFRELNRTKSERLFEDSIKNFSPEELKIALEPVKLDTHRQKVYLDTEVHRLYNMILTATKSNDLPKCKKLLSSYIIKFSDSENYGGQETENLVGALEKRDPSFRENLRDSLAIELYYLITKGILEGNVRKAIQGIRKYAHIFEGDPNARYYYEIDGLERKLYGIIREKDMMKDIKKGI
;
A
#
# COMPACT_ATOMS: atom_id res chain seq x y z
N MET A 1 7.29 -15.17 24.87
CA MET A 1 6.33 -14.09 25.21
C MET A 1 6.03 -13.35 23.93
N PRO A 2 4.77 -13.19 23.50
CA PRO A 2 4.47 -12.36 22.33
C PRO A 2 4.85 -10.92 22.67
N ASN A 3 5.57 -10.25 21.78
CA ASN A 3 5.86 -8.82 21.89
C ASN A 3 4.52 -8.06 21.91
N LEU A 4 3.98 -7.80 23.10
CA LEU A 4 2.79 -6.98 23.29
C LEU A 4 3.19 -5.55 22.96
N ARG A 5 3.06 -5.18 21.68
CA ARG A 5 3.06 -3.78 21.26
C ARG A 5 1.87 -3.13 21.95
N ASN A 6 2.11 -2.05 22.69
CA ASN A 6 1.02 -1.28 23.32
C ASN A 6 0.13 -0.57 22.28
N LYS A 7 0.67 -0.34 21.07
CA LYS A 7 -0.02 0.26 19.94
C LYS A 7 0.51 -0.32 18.64
N ILE A 8 -0.38 -0.65 17.72
CA ILE A 8 0.02 -1.06 16.37
C ILE A 8 0.43 0.18 15.55
N PRO A 9 1.65 0.22 14.98
CA PRO A 9 2.06 1.34 14.13
C PRO A 9 1.24 1.42 12.84
N GLN A 10 0.84 2.63 12.45
CA GLN A 10 0.08 2.84 11.21
C GLN A 10 0.79 2.32 9.95
N PRO A 11 2.12 2.52 9.77
CA PRO A 11 2.83 1.96 8.62
C PRO A 11 2.71 0.44 8.53
N LEU A 12 2.82 -0.25 9.67
CA LEU A 12 2.72 -1.70 9.72
C LEU A 12 1.32 -2.20 9.32
N ALA A 13 0.26 -1.50 9.76
CA ALA A 13 -1.10 -1.82 9.33
C ALA A 13 -1.29 -1.63 7.82
N GLN A 14 -0.74 -0.55 7.24
CA GLN A 14 -0.79 -0.32 5.80
C GLN A 14 -0.04 -1.42 5.03
N GLU A 15 1.11 -1.82 5.53
CA GLU A 15 1.93 -2.90 5.00
C GLU A 15 1.15 -4.22 4.91
N PHE A 16 0.39 -4.55 5.96
CA PHE A 16 -0.42 -5.77 5.99
C PHE A 16 -1.61 -5.68 5.05
N ILE A 17 -2.24 -4.51 4.89
CA ILE A 17 -3.28 -4.31 3.86
C ILE A 17 -2.72 -4.64 2.48
N LYS A 18 -1.53 -4.11 2.14
CA LYS A 18 -0.90 -4.38 0.84
C LYS A 18 -0.53 -5.85 0.69
N THR A 19 -0.01 -6.45 1.75
CA THR A 19 0.34 -7.88 1.77
C THR A 19 -0.89 -8.76 1.53
N ILE A 20 -2.03 -8.49 2.19
CA ILE A 20 -3.30 -9.20 1.99
C ILE A 20 -3.81 -9.03 0.55
N ARG A 21 -3.69 -7.83 -0.04
CA ARG A 21 -4.05 -7.59 -1.45
C ARG A 21 -3.18 -8.41 -2.41
N LEU A 22 -1.88 -8.50 -2.18
CA LEU A 22 -0.98 -9.35 -2.97
C LEU A 22 -1.26 -10.85 -2.75
N LEU A 23 -1.67 -11.22 -1.54
CA LEU A 23 -2.05 -12.58 -1.21
C LEU A 23 -3.30 -13.01 -1.99
N ALA A 24 -4.30 -12.13 -2.11
CA ALA A 24 -5.50 -12.37 -2.92
C ALA A 24 -5.14 -12.62 -4.40
N MET A 25 -4.19 -11.86 -4.95
CA MET A 25 -3.68 -12.06 -6.31
C MET A 25 -2.89 -13.37 -6.47
N SER A 26 -2.28 -13.87 -5.40
CA SER A 26 -1.48 -15.10 -5.41
C SER A 26 -2.30 -16.40 -5.41
N GLY A 27 -3.62 -16.28 -5.37
CA GLY A 27 -4.56 -17.38 -5.52
C GLY A 27 -5.00 -18.03 -4.20
N LYS A 28 -6.10 -18.80 -4.29
CA LYS A 28 -6.83 -19.40 -3.15
C LYS A 28 -5.96 -20.22 -2.21
N LYS A 29 -4.97 -20.97 -2.72
CA LYS A 29 -4.10 -21.82 -1.90
C LYS A 29 -3.25 -21.00 -0.93
N ASN A 30 -2.60 -19.95 -1.44
CA ASN A 30 -1.79 -19.06 -0.61
C ASN A 30 -2.68 -18.26 0.34
N PHE A 31 -3.81 -17.76 -0.14
CA PHE A 31 -4.77 -17.03 0.68
C PHE A 31 -5.26 -17.83 1.89
N ARG A 32 -5.54 -19.13 1.70
CA ARG A 32 -5.87 -20.02 2.82
C ARG A 32 -4.69 -20.18 3.77
N LYS A 33 -3.54 -20.61 3.25
CA LYS A 33 -2.35 -20.93 4.05
C LYS A 33 -1.88 -19.76 4.93
N TYR A 34 -1.90 -18.54 4.41
CA TYR A 34 -1.26 -17.38 5.05
C TYR A 34 -2.23 -16.39 5.69
N LEU A 35 -3.55 -16.59 5.57
CA LEU A 35 -4.55 -15.73 6.22
C LEU A 35 -5.67 -16.54 6.89
N ILE A 36 -6.34 -17.43 6.16
CA ILE A 36 -7.48 -18.19 6.72
C ILE A 36 -7.04 -19.17 7.79
N ASP A 37 -6.15 -20.10 7.44
CA ASP A 37 -5.76 -21.19 8.32
C ASP A 37 -5.16 -20.66 9.64
N PRO A 38 -4.29 -19.62 9.65
CA PRO A 38 -3.83 -18.99 10.89
C PRO A 38 -4.97 -18.45 11.77
N LEU A 39 -5.95 -17.75 11.19
CA LEU A 39 -7.09 -17.22 11.93
C LEU A 39 -7.96 -18.35 12.51
N THR A 40 -8.25 -19.38 11.71
CA THR A 40 -9.00 -20.56 12.17
C THR A 40 -8.27 -21.30 13.29
N TYR A 41 -6.97 -21.57 13.15
CA TYR A 41 -6.17 -22.26 14.17
C TYR A 41 -6.04 -21.45 15.47
N ALA A 42 -6.03 -20.11 15.38
CA ALA A 42 -6.04 -19.23 16.53
C ALA A 42 -7.43 -19.10 17.20
N GLY A 43 -8.45 -19.82 16.72
CA GLY A 43 -9.79 -19.81 17.30
C GLY A 43 -10.57 -18.52 17.02
N TRP A 44 -10.24 -17.78 15.96
CA TRP A 44 -11.00 -16.60 15.56
C TRP A 44 -12.35 -16.96 14.93
N GLU A 45 -12.52 -18.20 14.47
CA GLU A 45 -13.81 -18.71 14.00
C GLU A 45 -14.73 -19.00 15.19
N LYS A 46 -15.94 -18.43 15.19
CA LYS A 46 -16.99 -18.85 16.12
C LYS A 46 -17.71 -20.08 15.59
N GLU A 47 -18.25 -20.90 16.50
CA GLU A 47 -19.30 -21.87 16.14
C GLU A 47 -20.35 -21.16 15.29
N LYS A 48 -20.78 -21.80 14.20
CA LYS A 48 -21.65 -21.26 13.15
C LYS A 48 -22.96 -20.70 13.73
N SER A 49 -22.91 -19.51 14.31
CA SER A 49 -24.09 -18.77 14.70
C SER A 49 -24.69 -18.27 13.39
N HIS A 50 -25.94 -18.66 13.13
CA HIS A 50 -26.74 -18.22 11.99
C HIS A 50 -27.02 -16.71 12.09
N SER A 51 -26.00 -15.89 11.89
CA SER A 51 -26.14 -14.46 11.64
C SER A 51 -26.71 -14.31 10.24
N ALA A 52 -27.88 -13.69 10.12
CA ALA A 52 -28.51 -13.38 8.83
C ALA A 52 -27.86 -12.17 8.11
N GLN A 53 -26.88 -11.51 8.74
CA GLN A 53 -26.24 -10.30 8.21
C GLN A 53 -24.92 -10.64 7.52
N SER A 54 -24.73 -10.18 6.28
CA SER A 54 -23.46 -10.32 5.57
C SER A 54 -22.37 -9.45 6.18
N ALA A 55 -21.09 -9.81 5.98
CA ALA A 55 -19.95 -9.01 6.44
C ALA A 55 -20.03 -7.54 5.97
N ALA A 56 -20.49 -7.30 4.74
CA ALA A 56 -20.66 -5.95 4.20
C ALA A 56 -21.60 -5.06 5.05
N LYS A 57 -22.74 -5.61 5.52
CA LYS A 57 -23.67 -4.84 6.37
C LYS A 57 -23.07 -4.53 7.74
N ILE A 58 -22.25 -5.43 8.27
CA ILE A 58 -21.54 -5.24 9.53
C ILE A 58 -20.48 -4.14 9.35
N ILE A 59 -19.76 -4.11 8.22
CA ILE A 59 -18.82 -3.03 7.87
C ILE A 59 -19.52 -1.69 7.85
N ASP A 60 -20.66 -1.57 7.14
CA ASP A 60 -21.41 -0.31 7.05
C ASP A 60 -21.83 0.20 8.44
N LYS A 61 -22.28 -0.72 9.31
CA LYS A 61 -22.63 -0.39 10.69
C LYS A 61 -21.43 0.11 11.48
N ILE A 62 -20.30 -0.62 11.45
CA ILE A 62 -19.08 -0.21 12.16
C ILE A 62 -18.58 1.14 11.62
N GLN A 63 -18.69 1.39 10.32
CA GLN A 63 -18.33 2.66 9.72
C GLN A 63 -19.19 3.80 10.28
N SER A 64 -20.51 3.61 10.38
CA SER A 64 -21.42 4.57 11.00
C SER A 64 -21.06 4.81 12.47
N ASP A 65 -20.93 3.74 13.26
CA ASP A 65 -20.61 3.81 14.69
C ASP A 65 -19.25 4.49 14.92
N SER A 66 -18.29 4.32 14.01
CA SER A 66 -16.95 4.91 14.12
C SER A 66 -16.92 6.43 13.97
N GLN A 67 -18.01 7.06 13.50
CA GLN A 67 -18.14 8.52 13.44
C GLN A 67 -18.60 9.14 14.76
N ASP A 68 -19.15 8.33 15.66
CA ASP A 68 -19.65 8.79 16.96
C ASP A 68 -18.61 8.48 18.06
N PRO A 69 -18.06 9.50 18.73
CA PRO A 69 -17.10 9.34 19.83
C PRO A 69 -17.57 8.37 20.93
N ALA A 70 -18.88 8.25 21.16
CA ALA A 70 -19.43 7.37 22.17
C ALA A 70 -19.14 5.89 21.89
N TYR A 71 -19.00 5.48 20.62
CA TYR A 71 -18.86 4.07 20.22
C TYR A 71 -17.44 3.67 19.84
N VAL A 72 -16.49 4.60 19.74
CA VAL A 72 -15.09 4.35 19.32
C VAL A 72 -14.44 3.21 20.11
N HIS A 73 -14.68 3.15 21.43
CA HIS A 73 -14.13 2.11 22.31
C HIS A 73 -14.63 0.68 21.99
N THR A 74 -15.73 0.54 21.24
CA THR A 74 -16.30 -0.76 20.85
C THR A 74 -15.81 -1.24 19.49
N ILE A 75 -15.15 -0.37 18.71
CA ILE A 75 -14.81 -0.65 17.31
C ILE A 75 -13.85 -1.82 17.18
N GLY A 76 -12.83 -1.93 18.04
CA GLY A 76 -11.90 -3.08 18.04
C GLY A 76 -12.62 -4.43 18.21
N LEU A 77 -13.51 -4.52 19.20
CA LEU A 77 -14.33 -5.71 19.43
C LEU A 77 -15.26 -6.02 18.25
N ASN A 78 -15.89 -5.00 17.66
CA ASN A 78 -16.78 -5.18 16.52
C ASN A 78 -16.02 -5.63 15.26
N CYS A 79 -14.80 -5.11 15.02
CA CYS A 79 -13.92 -5.58 13.96
C CYS A 79 -13.48 -7.04 14.16
N LYS A 80 -13.13 -7.44 15.39
CA LYS A 80 -12.86 -8.86 15.70
C LYS A 80 -14.06 -9.76 15.40
N ARG A 81 -15.27 -9.32 15.78
CA ARG A 81 -16.51 -10.04 15.47
C ARG A 81 -16.78 -10.13 13.97
N LEU A 82 -16.50 -9.07 13.22
CA LEU A 82 -16.60 -9.04 11.76
C LEU A 82 -15.66 -10.07 11.12
N VAL A 83 -14.37 -10.10 11.51
CA VAL A 83 -13.41 -11.08 11.01
C VAL A 83 -13.87 -12.50 11.33
N SER A 84 -14.29 -12.74 12.58
CA SER A 84 -14.83 -14.01 13.03
C SER A 84 -16.01 -14.48 12.18
N HIS A 85 -16.97 -13.59 11.91
CA HIS A 85 -18.13 -13.86 11.06
C HIS A 85 -17.72 -14.18 9.62
N SER A 86 -16.79 -13.39 9.07
CA SER A 86 -16.37 -13.52 7.67
C SER A 86 -15.71 -14.87 7.36
N LEU A 87 -15.07 -15.52 8.33
CA LEU A 87 -14.46 -16.85 8.19
C LEU A 87 -15.48 -17.92 7.79
N GLY A 88 -16.73 -17.77 8.23
CA GLY A 88 -17.84 -18.66 7.87
C GLY A 88 -18.53 -18.31 6.55
N GLU A 89 -18.21 -17.17 5.92
CA GLU A 89 -18.89 -16.67 4.72
C GLU A 89 -18.17 -17.09 3.44
N ASN A 90 -17.07 -16.41 3.09
CA ASN A 90 -16.24 -16.72 1.92
C ASN A 90 -14.86 -16.03 2.02
N LEU A 91 -13.92 -16.39 1.14
CA LEU A 91 -12.55 -15.87 1.18
C LEU A 91 -12.46 -14.35 0.98
N SER A 92 -13.30 -13.79 0.10
CA SER A 92 -13.30 -12.35 -0.16
C SER A 92 -13.78 -11.59 1.08
N ALA A 93 -14.84 -12.05 1.72
CA ALA A 93 -15.36 -11.46 2.96
C ALA A 93 -14.28 -11.43 4.05
N VAL A 94 -13.46 -12.48 4.18
CA VAL A 94 -12.33 -12.49 5.15
C VAL A 94 -11.27 -11.47 4.80
N GLY A 95 -10.88 -11.40 3.53
CA GLY A 95 -9.90 -10.41 3.05
C GLY A 95 -10.37 -8.98 3.32
N ASP A 96 -11.61 -8.67 2.94
CA ASP A 96 -12.19 -7.35 3.12
C ASP A 96 -12.36 -6.99 4.60
N SER A 97 -12.77 -7.95 5.43
CA SER A 97 -12.90 -7.76 6.88
C SER A 97 -11.56 -7.50 7.57
N CYS A 98 -10.51 -8.23 7.18
CA CYS A 98 -9.16 -8.04 7.69
C CYS A 98 -8.60 -6.68 7.26
N ILE A 99 -8.78 -6.30 5.98
CA ILE A 99 -8.37 -4.99 5.47
C ILE A 99 -9.11 -3.88 6.21
N PHE A 100 -10.43 -4.00 6.38
CA PHE A 100 -11.23 -3.01 7.08
C PHE A 100 -10.77 -2.81 8.53
N PHE A 101 -10.44 -3.90 9.25
CA PHE A 101 -9.89 -3.78 10.60
C PHE A 101 -8.54 -3.03 10.61
N LEU A 102 -7.65 -3.35 9.66
CA LEU A 102 -6.36 -2.65 9.51
C LEU A 102 -6.53 -1.17 9.11
N GLU A 103 -7.58 -0.83 8.36
CA GLU A 103 -7.95 0.56 8.04
C GLU A 103 -8.40 1.30 9.30
N LYS A 104 -9.24 0.67 10.14
CA LYS A 104 -9.64 1.26 11.43
C LYS A 104 -8.48 1.48 12.39
N ILE A 105 -7.51 0.56 12.40
CA ILE A 105 -6.26 0.73 13.16
C ILE A 105 -5.46 1.95 12.67
N GLN A 106 -5.49 2.27 11.38
CA GLN A 106 -4.81 3.48 10.85
C GLN A 106 -5.57 4.77 11.13
N GLU A 107 -6.90 4.69 11.19
CA GLU A 107 -7.78 5.85 11.39
C GLU A 107 -7.89 6.25 12.85
N GLN A 108 -7.87 5.30 13.79
CA GLN A 108 -8.24 5.53 15.19
C GLN A 108 -7.23 4.90 16.16
N ASP A 109 -6.59 5.75 16.96
CA ASP A 109 -5.60 5.33 17.96
C ASP A 109 -6.19 4.36 18.99
N ALA A 110 -7.43 4.60 19.45
CA ALA A 110 -8.13 3.71 20.37
C ALA A 110 -8.30 2.28 19.82
N VAL A 111 -8.42 2.13 18.49
CA VAL A 111 -8.48 0.81 17.85
C VAL A 111 -7.08 0.20 17.76
N ALA A 112 -6.07 1.01 17.44
CA ALA A 112 -4.67 0.57 17.38
C ALA A 112 -4.11 0.10 18.74
N GLU A 113 -4.63 0.63 19.83
CA GLU A 113 -4.27 0.28 21.23
C GLU A 113 -5.16 -0.83 21.81
N SER A 114 -6.19 -1.27 21.08
CA SER A 114 -7.13 -2.27 21.56
C SER A 114 -6.49 -3.66 21.74
N PRO A 115 -6.93 -4.44 22.75
CA PRO A 115 -6.46 -5.81 22.91
C PRO A 115 -6.82 -6.68 21.69
N GLU A 116 -7.92 -6.38 21.00
CA GLU A 116 -8.29 -7.08 19.76
C GLU A 116 -7.30 -6.83 18.62
N ALA A 117 -6.76 -5.62 18.49
CA ALA A 117 -5.73 -5.33 17.49
C ALA A 117 -4.42 -6.07 17.83
N ALA A 118 -4.00 -6.08 19.10
CA ALA A 118 -2.82 -6.82 19.53
C ALA A 118 -2.96 -8.33 19.28
N ASP A 119 -4.10 -8.91 19.63
CA ASP A 119 -4.44 -10.31 19.36
C ASP A 119 -4.42 -10.61 17.85
N PHE A 120 -5.09 -9.77 17.04
CA PHE A 120 -5.13 -9.92 15.58
C PHE A 120 -3.72 -9.97 14.96
N PHE A 121 -2.87 -9.02 15.33
CA PHE A 121 -1.49 -8.97 14.85
C PHE A 121 -0.67 -10.19 15.27
N SER A 122 -0.86 -10.67 16.51
CA SER A 122 -0.17 -11.86 16.99
C SER A 122 -0.44 -13.11 16.14
N VAL A 123 -1.60 -13.17 15.50
CA VAL A 123 -2.01 -14.28 14.63
C VAL A 123 -1.48 -14.13 13.21
N ILE A 124 -1.59 -12.94 12.61
CA ILE A 124 -1.33 -12.75 11.17
C ILE A 124 0.10 -12.31 10.86
N GLU A 125 0.85 -11.74 11.82
CA GLU A 125 2.15 -11.11 11.54
C GLU A 125 3.17 -12.10 10.97
N LYS A 126 3.33 -13.27 11.60
CA LYS A 126 4.26 -14.29 11.12
C LYS A 126 3.83 -14.87 9.75
N PRO A 127 2.60 -15.36 9.56
CA PRO A 127 2.15 -15.86 8.26
C PRO A 127 2.30 -14.85 7.11
N LEU A 128 1.94 -13.58 7.34
CA LEU A 128 2.06 -12.54 6.32
C LEU A 128 3.53 -12.20 6.01
N SER A 129 4.41 -12.24 7.02
CA SER A 129 5.85 -12.06 6.82
C SER A 129 6.45 -13.20 5.99
N GLU A 130 6.09 -14.44 6.28
CA GLU A 130 6.51 -15.61 5.49
C GLU A 130 6.03 -15.53 4.04
N PHE A 131 4.78 -15.11 3.83
CA PHE A 131 4.26 -14.90 2.48
C PHE A 131 5.02 -13.80 1.74
N ARG A 132 5.36 -12.70 2.42
CA ARG A 132 6.11 -11.60 1.80
C ARG A 132 7.47 -12.04 1.30
N GLU A 133 8.21 -12.81 2.09
CA GLU A 133 9.49 -13.38 1.68
C GLU A 133 9.36 -14.28 0.46
N LEU A 134 8.36 -15.17 0.46
CA LEU A 134 8.07 -16.02 -0.68
C LEU A 134 7.70 -15.20 -1.93
N ASN A 135 6.89 -14.17 -1.77
CA ASN A 135 6.44 -13.31 -2.86
C ASN A 135 7.58 -12.44 -3.40
N ARG A 136 8.51 -12.01 -2.55
CA ARG A 136 9.73 -11.28 -2.95
C ARG A 136 10.56 -12.12 -3.93
N THR A 137 10.96 -13.33 -3.53
CA THR A 137 11.76 -14.22 -4.39
C THR A 137 11.04 -14.55 -5.70
N LYS A 138 9.72 -14.78 -5.64
CA LYS A 138 8.91 -15.03 -6.85
C LYS A 138 8.87 -13.81 -7.77
N SER A 139 8.65 -12.62 -7.22
CA SER A 139 8.52 -11.38 -7.99
C SER A 139 9.85 -11.00 -8.64
N GLU A 140 10.97 -11.13 -7.94
CA GLU A 140 12.30 -10.90 -8.51
C GLU A 140 12.57 -11.78 -9.74
N ARG A 141 12.26 -13.07 -9.66
CA ARG A 141 12.41 -14.00 -10.80
C ARG A 141 11.51 -13.62 -11.96
N LEU A 142 10.22 -13.39 -11.70
CA LEU A 142 9.27 -12.98 -12.73
C LEU A 142 9.69 -11.67 -13.41
N PHE A 143 10.18 -10.70 -12.64
CA PHE A 143 10.65 -9.44 -13.18
C PHE A 143 11.87 -9.63 -14.09
N GLU A 144 12.87 -10.39 -13.62
CA GLU A 144 14.06 -10.70 -14.39
C GLU A 144 13.74 -11.42 -15.71
N ASP A 145 12.92 -12.47 -15.64
CA ASP A 145 12.49 -13.24 -16.81
C ASP A 145 11.73 -12.35 -17.80
N SER A 146 10.88 -11.45 -17.29
CA SER A 146 10.09 -10.57 -18.15
C SER A 146 10.95 -9.51 -18.85
N ILE A 147 11.94 -8.91 -18.17
CA ILE A 147 12.84 -7.92 -18.78
C ILE A 147 13.77 -8.57 -19.81
N LYS A 148 14.26 -9.79 -19.56
CA LYS A 148 15.10 -10.52 -20.52
C LYS A 148 14.39 -10.69 -21.87
N ASN A 149 13.09 -10.92 -21.84
CA ASN A 149 12.25 -11.11 -23.02
C ASN A 149 11.88 -9.82 -23.76
N PHE A 150 12.10 -8.64 -23.17
CA PHE A 150 11.79 -7.38 -23.84
C PHE A 150 12.74 -7.09 -25.01
N SER A 151 12.20 -6.52 -26.07
CA SER A 151 13.02 -5.90 -27.12
C SER A 151 13.71 -4.62 -26.63
N PRO A 152 14.79 -4.17 -27.28
CA PRO A 152 15.39 -2.88 -26.98
C PRO A 152 14.42 -1.71 -27.09
N GLU A 153 13.49 -1.74 -28.05
CA GLU A 153 12.46 -0.71 -28.22
C GLU A 153 11.47 -0.70 -27.05
N GLU A 154 11.01 -1.87 -26.61
CA GLU A 154 10.10 -2.00 -25.47
C GLU A 154 10.72 -1.49 -24.17
N LEU A 155 12.00 -1.77 -23.96
CA LEU A 155 12.77 -1.26 -22.83
C LEU A 155 12.92 0.26 -22.89
N LYS A 156 13.23 0.82 -24.07
CA LYS A 156 13.28 2.29 -24.24
C LYS A 156 11.95 2.92 -23.87
N ILE A 157 10.83 2.44 -24.41
CA ILE A 157 9.52 3.05 -24.11
C ILE A 157 9.12 2.84 -22.64
N ALA A 158 9.56 1.77 -21.98
CA ALA A 158 9.34 1.60 -20.54
C ALA A 158 10.16 2.57 -19.68
N LEU A 159 11.32 3.03 -20.19
CA LEU A 159 12.20 4.01 -19.56
C LEU A 159 11.92 5.45 -19.98
N GLU A 160 11.16 5.69 -21.05
CA GLU A 160 10.76 7.04 -21.42
C GLU A 160 9.90 7.66 -20.30
N PRO A 161 10.14 8.93 -19.93
CA PRO A 161 9.20 9.67 -19.11
C PRO A 161 7.83 9.70 -19.82
N VAL A 162 6.73 9.80 -19.07
CA VAL A 162 5.39 9.85 -19.66
C VAL A 162 5.26 11.14 -20.49
N LYS A 163 5.50 11.06 -21.80
CA LYS A 163 5.29 12.18 -22.73
C LYS A 163 3.80 12.46 -22.81
N LEU A 164 3.39 13.64 -22.36
CA LEU A 164 2.01 14.14 -22.49
C LEU A 164 1.80 14.67 -23.92
N ASP A 165 1.89 13.80 -24.91
CA ASP A 165 1.93 14.18 -26.33
C ASP A 165 0.62 14.76 -26.88
N THR A 166 -0.46 14.82 -26.07
CA THR A 166 -1.71 15.45 -26.49
C THR A 166 -2.14 16.55 -25.53
N HIS A 167 -2.52 17.71 -26.08
CA HIS A 167 -3.09 18.84 -25.34
C HIS A 167 -4.27 18.42 -24.43
N ARG A 168 -5.07 17.43 -24.85
CA ARG A 168 -6.14 16.82 -24.03
C ARG A 168 -5.61 16.10 -22.80
N GLN A 169 -4.52 15.33 -22.91
CA GLN A 169 -3.91 14.66 -21.77
C GLN A 169 -3.29 15.66 -20.79
N LYS A 170 -2.70 16.76 -21.30
CA LYS A 170 -2.18 17.85 -20.46
C LYS A 170 -3.30 18.55 -19.66
N VAL A 171 -4.38 18.96 -20.34
CA VAL A 171 -5.55 19.60 -19.68
C VAL A 171 -6.21 18.65 -18.66
N TYR A 172 -6.32 17.36 -18.98
CA TYR A 172 -6.85 16.36 -18.06
C TYR A 172 -5.95 16.20 -16.82
N LEU A 173 -4.63 16.15 -17.03
CA LEU A 173 -3.66 16.03 -15.95
C LEU A 173 -3.68 17.26 -15.04
N ASP A 174 -3.72 18.46 -15.62
CA ASP A 174 -3.83 19.71 -14.86
C ASP A 174 -5.13 19.74 -14.04
N THR A 175 -6.26 19.33 -14.62
CA THR A 175 -7.55 19.26 -13.90
C THR A 175 -7.49 18.29 -12.72
N GLU A 176 -6.89 17.11 -12.92
CA GLU A 176 -6.75 16.09 -11.88
C GLU A 176 -5.78 16.53 -10.77
N VAL A 177 -4.69 17.23 -11.12
CA VAL A 177 -3.75 17.86 -10.18
C VAL A 177 -4.50 18.87 -9.30
N HIS A 178 -5.23 19.81 -9.90
CA HIS A 178 -6.01 20.81 -9.16
C HIS A 178 -7.08 20.17 -8.28
N ARG A 179 -7.78 19.15 -8.78
CA ARG A 179 -8.78 18.41 -8.02
C ARG A 179 -8.18 17.75 -6.80
N LEU A 180 -7.09 16.98 -6.96
CA LEU A 180 -6.45 16.28 -5.86
C LEU A 180 -5.87 17.26 -4.83
N TYR A 181 -5.27 18.35 -5.29
CA TYR A 181 -4.81 19.43 -4.42
C TYR A 181 -5.94 20.05 -3.60
N ASN A 182 -7.08 20.36 -4.23
CA ASN A 182 -8.27 20.88 -3.53
C ASN A 182 -8.84 19.88 -2.50
N MET A 183 -8.79 18.58 -2.80
CA MET A 183 -9.18 17.54 -1.84
C MET A 183 -8.24 17.51 -0.62
N ILE A 184 -6.93 17.69 -0.83
CA ILE A 184 -5.93 17.79 0.25
C ILE A 184 -6.22 19.02 1.12
N LEU A 185 -6.45 20.18 0.50
CA LEU A 185 -6.77 21.41 1.23
C LEU A 185 -8.05 21.26 2.06
N THR A 186 -9.08 20.60 1.51
CA THR A 186 -10.34 20.35 2.21
C THR A 186 -10.13 19.43 3.41
N ALA A 187 -9.41 18.31 3.23
CA ALA A 187 -9.08 17.39 4.32
C ALA A 187 -8.22 18.05 5.41
N THR A 188 -7.31 18.94 5.01
CA THR A 188 -6.46 19.71 5.93
C THR A 188 -7.29 20.67 6.78
N LYS A 189 -8.34 21.28 6.20
CA LYS A 189 -9.29 22.13 6.91
C LYS A 189 -10.18 21.34 7.88
N SER A 190 -10.59 20.13 7.51
CA SER A 190 -11.38 19.25 8.39
C SER A 190 -10.54 18.47 9.41
N ASN A 191 -9.23 18.73 9.48
CA ASN A 191 -8.27 18.06 10.36
C ASN A 191 -8.26 16.53 10.23
N ASP A 192 -8.52 16.02 9.03
CA ASP A 192 -8.53 14.59 8.73
C ASP A 192 -7.12 14.15 8.27
N LEU A 193 -6.23 13.95 9.24
CA LEU A 193 -4.83 13.59 9.00
C LEU A 193 -4.67 12.26 8.20
N PRO A 194 -5.41 11.17 8.51
CA PRO A 194 -5.33 9.94 7.74
C PRO A 194 -5.68 10.15 6.25
N LYS A 195 -6.74 10.92 5.97
CA LYS A 195 -7.13 11.24 4.59
C LYS A 195 -6.12 12.16 3.92
N CYS A 196 -5.56 13.15 4.62
CA CYS A 196 -4.50 14.00 4.09
C CYS A 196 -3.31 13.15 3.66
N LYS A 197 -2.84 12.23 4.51
CA LYS A 197 -1.74 11.31 4.21
C LYS A 197 -2.03 10.49 2.96
N LYS A 198 -3.20 9.86 2.86
CA LYS A 198 -3.61 9.07 1.68
C LYS A 198 -3.64 9.89 0.40
N LEU A 199 -4.18 11.11 0.45
CA LEU A 199 -4.27 12.00 -0.71
C LEU A 199 -2.89 12.53 -1.12
N LEU A 200 -2.05 12.92 -0.17
CA LEU A 200 -0.68 13.36 -0.40
C LEU A 200 0.17 12.22 -0.98
N SER A 201 0.10 11.01 -0.43
CA SER A 201 0.79 9.85 -1.01
C SER A 201 0.37 9.61 -2.46
N SER A 202 -0.94 9.67 -2.75
CA SER A 202 -1.41 9.51 -4.13
C SER A 202 -0.97 10.64 -5.04
N TYR A 203 -0.91 11.88 -4.54
CA TYR A 203 -0.49 13.04 -5.32
C TYR A 203 0.99 12.96 -5.67
N ILE A 204 1.86 12.73 -4.67
CA ILE A 204 3.31 12.61 -4.85
C ILE A 204 3.63 11.45 -5.79
N ILE A 205 3.09 10.25 -5.56
CA ILE A 205 3.36 9.09 -6.43
C ILE A 205 2.93 9.35 -7.87
N LYS A 206 1.81 10.04 -8.09
CA LYS A 206 1.31 10.30 -9.45
C LYS A 206 2.12 11.37 -10.18
N PHE A 207 2.55 12.42 -9.48
CA PHE A 207 2.98 13.65 -10.14
C PHE A 207 4.39 14.12 -9.80
N SER A 208 5.16 13.46 -8.91
CA SER A 208 6.51 13.92 -8.54
C SER A 208 7.46 14.11 -9.73
N ASP A 209 7.24 13.37 -10.81
CA ASP A 209 7.97 13.39 -12.07
C ASP A 209 7.36 14.33 -13.14
N SER A 210 6.36 15.13 -12.77
CA SER A 210 5.70 16.10 -13.65
C SER A 210 6.35 17.49 -13.58
N GLU A 211 6.45 18.17 -14.73
CA GLU A 211 6.87 19.59 -14.80
C GLU A 211 5.98 20.51 -13.95
N ASN A 212 4.69 20.18 -13.81
CA ASN A 212 3.70 20.97 -13.07
C ASN A 212 3.58 20.55 -11.60
N TYR A 213 4.54 19.76 -11.09
CA TYR A 213 4.53 19.33 -9.70
C TYR A 213 4.79 20.52 -8.76
N GLY A 214 3.82 20.82 -7.91
CA GLY A 214 3.94 21.85 -6.86
C GLY A 214 4.76 21.33 -5.68
N GLY A 215 6.06 21.05 -5.90
CA GLY A 215 6.93 20.47 -4.88
C GLY A 215 7.05 21.35 -3.64
N GLN A 216 7.22 22.66 -3.83
CA GLN A 216 7.31 23.62 -2.71
C GLN A 216 6.00 23.71 -1.93
N GLU A 217 4.85 23.76 -2.63
CA GLU A 217 3.53 23.78 -2.00
C GLU A 217 3.27 22.49 -1.23
N THR A 218 3.71 21.35 -1.77
CA THR A 218 3.60 20.04 -1.12
C THR A 218 4.44 20.01 0.16
N GLU A 219 5.70 20.46 0.12
CA GLU A 219 6.55 20.54 1.32
C GLU A 219 6.00 21.52 2.36
N ASN A 220 5.43 22.66 1.93
CA ASN A 220 4.78 23.59 2.82
C ASN A 220 3.57 22.96 3.53
N LEU A 221 2.76 22.17 2.81
CA LEU A 221 1.64 21.43 3.37
C LEU A 221 2.11 20.33 4.34
N VAL A 222 3.12 19.55 3.96
CA VAL A 222 3.71 18.52 4.83
C VAL A 222 4.25 19.16 6.11
N GLY A 223 5.00 20.26 6.01
CA GLY A 223 5.50 20.99 7.17
C GLY A 223 4.39 21.59 8.05
N ALA A 224 3.27 22.01 7.46
CA ALA A 224 2.12 22.47 8.24
C ALA A 224 1.40 21.32 8.98
N LEU A 225 1.33 20.13 8.38
CA LEU A 225 0.76 18.94 9.00
C LEU A 225 1.69 18.34 10.06
N GLU A 226 2.99 18.38 9.83
CA GLU A 226 4.03 17.95 10.78
C GLU A 226 4.03 18.78 12.08
N LYS A 227 3.72 20.08 11.99
CA LYS A 227 3.50 20.92 13.18
C LYS A 227 2.30 20.48 14.02
N ARG A 228 1.33 19.78 13.42
CA ARG A 228 0.13 19.27 14.11
C ARG A 228 0.34 17.86 14.64
N ASP A 229 1.02 17.02 13.87
CA ASP A 229 1.44 15.67 14.23
C ASP A 229 2.93 15.51 13.87
N PRO A 230 3.85 15.53 14.86
CA PRO A 230 5.28 15.40 14.62
C PRO A 230 5.68 14.13 13.86
N SER A 231 4.86 13.08 13.91
CA SER A 231 5.12 11.82 13.20
C SER A 231 4.62 11.82 11.75
N PHE A 232 3.91 12.88 11.32
CA PHE A 232 3.23 12.92 10.02
C PHE A 232 4.18 12.74 8.84
N ARG A 233 5.33 13.44 8.83
CA ARG A 233 6.31 13.38 7.74
C ARG A 233 6.87 11.97 7.59
N GLU A 234 7.29 11.36 8.70
CA GLU A 234 7.82 9.99 8.71
C GLU A 234 6.75 8.98 8.27
N ASN A 235 5.53 9.09 8.81
CA ASN A 235 4.41 8.24 8.42
C ASN A 235 4.03 8.40 6.94
N LEU A 236 4.07 9.61 6.39
CA LEU A 236 3.85 9.87 4.96
C LEU A 236 4.94 9.22 4.12
N ARG A 237 6.20 9.38 4.53
CA ARG A 237 7.36 8.79 3.88
C ARG A 237 7.27 7.25 3.84
N ASP A 238 6.93 6.63 4.96
CA ASP A 238 6.66 5.20 5.06
C ASP A 238 5.49 4.77 4.16
N SER A 239 4.41 5.56 4.15
CA SER A 239 3.23 5.28 3.32
C SER A 239 3.57 5.30 1.83
N LEU A 240 4.42 6.23 1.39
CA LEU A 240 4.91 6.32 0.01
C LEU A 240 5.70 5.07 -0.37
N ALA A 241 6.63 4.65 0.48
CA ALA A 241 7.48 3.49 0.23
C ALA A 241 6.64 2.19 0.13
N ILE A 242 5.71 1.99 1.06
CA ILE A 242 4.80 0.84 1.07
C ILE A 242 3.91 0.81 -0.17
N GLU A 243 3.36 1.96 -0.57
CA GLU A 243 2.49 2.06 -1.74
C GLU A 243 3.25 1.79 -3.04
N LEU A 244 4.46 2.36 -3.19
CA LEU A 244 5.31 2.12 -4.36
C LEU A 244 5.75 0.66 -4.44
N TYR A 245 6.21 0.07 -3.34
CA TYR A 245 6.57 -1.35 -3.30
C TYR A 245 5.38 -2.23 -3.71
N TYR A 246 4.18 -1.93 -3.22
CA TYR A 246 2.95 -2.63 -3.62
C TYR A 246 2.67 -2.48 -5.12
N LEU A 247 2.74 -1.26 -5.67
CA LEU A 247 2.48 -1.00 -7.09
C LEU A 247 3.49 -1.69 -8.01
N ILE A 248 4.77 -1.67 -7.65
CA ILE A 248 5.84 -2.37 -8.37
C ILE A 248 5.56 -3.88 -8.37
N THR A 249 5.38 -4.46 -7.19
CA THR A 249 5.12 -5.90 -7.02
C THR A 249 3.86 -6.33 -7.75
N LYS A 250 2.79 -5.55 -7.65
CA LYS A 250 1.54 -5.78 -8.38
C LYS A 250 1.78 -5.77 -9.90
N GLY A 251 2.50 -4.77 -10.40
CA GLY A 251 2.84 -4.65 -11.82
C GLY A 251 3.60 -5.89 -12.33
N ILE A 252 4.56 -6.40 -11.54
CA ILE A 252 5.29 -7.63 -11.85
C ILE A 252 4.35 -8.83 -11.93
N LEU A 253 3.50 -9.03 -10.93
CA LEU A 253 2.57 -10.18 -10.88
C LEU A 253 1.53 -10.16 -11.99
N GLU A 254 1.12 -8.97 -12.47
CA GLU A 254 0.20 -8.79 -13.60
C GLU A 254 0.90 -8.89 -14.97
N GLY A 255 2.23 -9.10 -15.00
CA GLY A 255 3.02 -9.08 -16.24
C GLY A 255 3.17 -7.68 -16.85
N ASN A 256 2.80 -6.63 -16.13
CA ASN A 256 2.95 -5.24 -16.55
C ASN A 256 4.29 -4.67 -16.09
N VAL A 257 5.37 -5.13 -16.71
CA VAL A 257 6.75 -4.74 -16.40
C VAL A 257 6.97 -3.24 -16.58
N ARG A 258 6.30 -2.58 -17.54
CA ARG A 258 6.39 -1.12 -17.72
C ARG A 258 5.98 -0.40 -16.44
N LYS A 259 4.83 -0.76 -15.84
CA LYS A 259 4.40 -0.17 -14.57
C LYS A 259 5.39 -0.45 -13.45
N ALA A 260 5.99 -1.65 -13.42
CA ALA A 260 7.01 -1.98 -12.43
C ALA A 260 8.27 -1.10 -12.59
N ILE A 261 8.78 -0.94 -13.81
CA ILE A 261 9.94 -0.06 -14.11
C ILE A 261 9.64 1.39 -13.74
N GLN A 262 8.46 1.91 -14.12
CA GLN A 262 8.04 3.27 -13.74
C GLN A 262 7.96 3.43 -12.21
N GLY A 263 7.44 2.43 -11.51
CA GLY A 263 7.40 2.42 -10.05
C GLY A 263 8.79 2.43 -9.41
N ILE A 264 9.73 1.62 -9.91
CA ILE A 264 11.12 1.59 -9.44
C ILE A 264 11.78 2.96 -9.61
N ARG A 265 11.62 3.58 -10.79
CA ARG A 265 12.16 4.93 -11.06
C ARG A 265 11.54 5.99 -10.16
N LYS A 266 10.22 5.95 -9.94
CA LYS A 266 9.54 6.86 -9.02
C LYS A 266 10.03 6.69 -7.58
N TYR A 267 10.27 5.45 -7.15
CA TYR A 267 10.87 5.18 -5.85
C TYR A 267 12.29 5.77 -5.74
N ALA A 268 13.15 5.50 -6.72
CA ALA A 268 14.50 6.07 -6.75
C ALA A 268 14.49 7.61 -6.75
N HIS A 269 13.55 8.23 -7.47
CA HIS A 269 13.39 9.68 -7.51
C HIS A 269 12.89 10.27 -6.19
N ILE A 270 11.89 9.66 -5.54
CA ILE A 270 11.29 10.17 -4.29
C ILE A 270 12.24 10.01 -3.10
N PHE A 271 13.00 8.91 -3.06
CA PHE A 271 13.84 8.57 -1.90
C PHE A 271 15.32 8.86 -2.11
N GLU A 272 15.74 9.23 -3.33
CA GLU A 272 17.11 9.65 -3.66
C GLU A 272 18.21 8.69 -3.17
N GLY A 273 17.91 7.40 -3.10
CA GLY A 273 18.85 6.38 -2.64
C GLY A 273 19.04 6.29 -1.11
N ASP A 274 18.16 6.87 -0.29
CA ASP A 274 18.22 6.77 1.17
C ASP A 274 18.07 5.29 1.63
N PRO A 275 19.11 4.69 2.24
CA PRO A 275 19.08 3.30 2.67
C PRO A 275 18.12 3.04 3.84
N ASN A 276 17.67 4.09 4.54
CA ASN A 276 16.72 3.98 5.63
C ASN A 276 15.26 3.92 5.15
N ALA A 277 15.00 4.16 3.86
CA ALA A 277 13.66 4.04 3.30
C ALA A 277 13.18 2.57 3.32
N ARG A 278 11.91 2.35 3.69
CA ARG A 278 11.33 1.00 3.69
C ARG A 278 11.40 0.36 2.31
N TYR A 279 11.78 -0.91 2.26
CA TYR A 279 11.95 -1.68 1.02
C TYR A 279 13.09 -1.20 0.12
N TYR A 280 14.03 -0.39 0.64
CA TYR A 280 15.19 0.07 -0.12
C TYR A 280 15.94 -1.09 -0.79
N TYR A 281 16.33 -2.12 -0.02
CA TYR A 281 17.14 -3.22 -0.55
C TYR A 281 16.39 -4.07 -1.58
N GLU A 282 15.09 -4.30 -1.39
CA GLU A 282 14.25 -5.00 -2.36
C GLU A 282 14.17 -4.25 -3.68
N ILE A 283 13.94 -2.94 -3.63
CA ILE A 283 13.77 -2.12 -4.84
C ILE A 283 15.11 -1.88 -5.53
N ASP A 284 16.17 -1.61 -4.78
CA ASP A 284 17.55 -1.52 -5.31
C ASP A 284 17.97 -2.85 -5.98
N GLY A 285 17.59 -4.00 -5.40
CA GLY A 285 17.81 -5.31 -6.03
C GLY A 285 17.12 -5.44 -7.41
N LEU A 286 15.88 -4.97 -7.53
CA LEU A 286 15.16 -4.94 -8.81
C LEU A 286 15.79 -3.94 -9.78
N GLU A 287 16.16 -2.75 -9.31
CA GLU A 287 16.80 -1.71 -10.11
C GLU A 287 18.14 -2.16 -10.70
N ARG A 288 18.99 -2.82 -9.89
CA ARG A 288 20.26 -3.39 -10.35
C ARG A 288 20.06 -4.47 -11.42
N LYS A 289 19.04 -5.32 -11.28
CA LYS A 289 18.69 -6.32 -12.31
C LYS A 289 18.26 -5.64 -13.61
N LEU A 290 17.44 -4.59 -13.51
CA LEU A 290 17.02 -3.80 -14.67
C LEU A 290 18.23 -3.22 -15.42
N TYR A 291 19.12 -2.51 -14.71
CA TYR A 291 20.31 -1.92 -15.34
C TYR A 291 21.32 -2.95 -15.82
N GLY A 292 21.43 -4.10 -15.14
CA GLY A 292 22.22 -5.23 -15.59
C GLY A 292 21.79 -5.70 -16.98
N ILE A 293 20.49 -5.93 -17.18
CA ILE A 293 19.95 -6.39 -18.47
C ILE A 293 20.06 -5.30 -19.55
N ILE A 294 19.83 -4.02 -19.19
CA ILE A 294 20.03 -2.89 -20.10
C ILE A 294 21.48 -2.85 -20.62
N ARG A 295 22.45 -3.11 -19.74
CA ARG A 295 23.87 -3.16 -20.09
C ARG A 295 24.19 -4.36 -20.99
N GLU A 296 23.63 -5.53 -20.69
CA GLU A 296 23.80 -6.74 -21.52
C GLU A 296 23.26 -6.57 -22.94
N LYS A 297 22.19 -5.79 -23.12
CA LYS A 297 21.61 -5.49 -24.44
C LYS A 297 22.28 -4.31 -25.18
N ASP A 298 23.43 -3.81 -24.69
CA ASP A 298 24.19 -2.65 -25.20
C ASP A 298 23.34 -1.35 -25.39
N MET A 299 22.28 -1.20 -24.60
CA MET A 299 21.35 -0.07 -24.76
C MET A 299 21.77 1.20 -24.00
N MET A 300 22.87 1.13 -23.24
CA MET A 300 23.31 2.23 -22.35
C MET A 300 23.63 3.53 -23.11
N LYS A 301 24.09 3.43 -24.36
CA LYS A 301 24.41 4.61 -25.20
C LYS A 301 23.16 5.32 -25.71
N ASP A 302 22.06 4.59 -25.89
CA ASP A 302 20.81 5.14 -26.40
C ASP A 302 19.94 5.74 -25.29
N ILE A 303 19.99 5.17 -24.08
CA ILE A 303 19.25 5.68 -22.92
C ILE A 303 19.85 7.01 -22.42
N LYS A 304 21.19 7.16 -22.44
CA LYS A 304 21.87 8.43 -22.07
C LYS A 304 21.58 9.61 -23.01
N LYS A 305 21.04 9.37 -24.21
CA LYS A 305 20.67 10.44 -25.16
C LYS A 305 19.23 10.94 -24.99
N GLY A 306 18.41 10.23 -24.21
CA GLY A 306 16.99 10.53 -23.99
C GLY A 306 16.63 10.88 -22.53
N ILE A 307 17.63 11.01 -21.66
CA ILE A 307 17.54 11.68 -20.35
C ILE A 307 18.18 13.05 -20.53
#